data_AF-A0A561B845-F1
#
_entry.id   AF-A0A561B845-F1
#
_cell.length_a   1.000
_cell.length_b   1.000
_cell.length_c   1.000
_cell.angle_alpha   90.00
_cell.angle_beta   90.00
_cell.angle_gamma   90.00
#
_symmetry.space_group_name_H-M   'P 1'
#
loop_
_entity.id
_entity.type
_entity.pdbx_description
1 polymer ?
#
loop_
_entity_poly.entity_id
_entity_poly.type
_entity_poly.pdbx_seq_one_letter_code
_entity_poly.pdbx_strand_id
1 'polypeptide(L)'
;MRRFVLVIAAAAALMIPQLPATAATPSAEVSVSEVDLAGPAISTVRVTVTNKSTANLGKLSVAFRGPVGWTVSPETQAVKETVRPGRSVTVAFQIRVPEQREGFTIRTFTATATYAGGEAVGTRVQRSGTPLPNLAAAYNNVGVTSEADPAKGDFDGDGNSFSAEKLAGAGVAPGSTVTALGANFTWPDVPAGTKDNVIAAGQTFAYSGQGSKLVLLGSAAGQSAVGTVKVWYSDGTTASGSVGFPNWSFQDAGAHGATLAISTQGRNTPAGYANAEYQYRFFAHSIPLDPAKTVELITLPANGGLHVFGVALA
;
A
#
# COMPACT_ATOMS: atom_id res chain seq x y z
N MET A 1 -15.06 -72.12 3.34
CA MET A 1 -14.11 -71.99 4.48
C MET A 1 -12.87 -71.28 3.92
N ARG A 2 -12.39 -70.11 4.32
CA ARG A 2 -12.50 -69.27 5.52
C ARG A 2 -12.72 -67.80 5.09
N ARG A 3 -13.54 -67.03 5.80
CA ARG A 3 -13.71 -65.58 5.62
C ARG A 3 -12.63 -64.85 6.44
N PHE A 4 -11.90 -63.92 5.82
CA PHE A 4 -11.02 -62.99 6.51
C PHE A 4 -11.81 -61.74 6.92
N VAL A 5 -11.77 -61.41 8.20
CA VAL A 5 -12.29 -60.14 8.75
C VAL A 5 -11.09 -59.20 8.91
N LEU A 6 -11.12 -58.07 8.22
CA LEU A 6 -10.12 -57.01 8.33
C LEU A 6 -10.57 -56.06 9.45
N VAL A 7 -9.81 -55.99 10.54
CA VAL A 7 -10.01 -55.00 11.61
C VAL A 7 -9.17 -53.78 11.27
N ILE A 8 -9.82 -52.67 10.91
CA ILE A 8 -9.18 -51.37 10.75
C ILE A 8 -9.21 -50.67 12.11
N ALA A 9 -8.06 -50.53 12.74
CA ALA A 9 -7.90 -49.69 13.94
C ALA A 9 -7.78 -48.22 13.52
N ALA A 10 -8.81 -47.42 13.81
CA ALA A 10 -8.75 -45.97 13.66
C ALA A 10 -7.99 -45.36 14.86
N ALA A 11 -6.80 -44.82 14.62
CA ALA A 11 -6.09 -44.02 15.60
C ALA A 11 -6.64 -42.58 15.56
N ALA A 12 -7.38 -42.19 16.60
CA ALA A 12 -7.79 -40.81 16.81
C ALA A 12 -6.57 -39.99 17.28
N ALA A 13 -6.04 -39.12 16.43
CA ALA A 13 -5.03 -38.15 16.81
C ALA A 13 -5.69 -37.04 17.65
N LEU A 14 -5.34 -36.94 18.94
CA LEU A 14 -5.66 -35.78 19.76
C LEU A 14 -4.92 -34.55 19.20
N MET A 15 -5.66 -33.63 18.59
CA MET A 15 -5.19 -32.26 18.35
C MET A 15 -5.15 -31.53 19.69
N ILE A 16 -3.96 -31.32 20.23
CA ILE A 16 -3.74 -30.38 21.33
C ILE A 16 -3.76 -28.97 20.71
N PRO A 17 -4.65 -28.05 21.14
CA PRO A 17 -4.62 -26.68 20.65
C PRO A 17 -3.30 -26.03 21.09
N GLN A 18 -2.49 -25.65 20.09
CA GLN A 18 -1.24 -24.94 20.32
C GLN A 18 -1.59 -23.52 20.78
N LEU A 19 -1.35 -23.22 22.06
CA LEU A 19 -1.50 -21.87 22.60
C LEU A 19 -0.68 -20.89 21.73
N PRO A 20 -1.21 -19.68 21.44
CA PRO A 20 -0.45 -18.69 20.68
C PRO A 20 0.86 -18.40 21.41
N ALA A 21 1.98 -18.49 20.70
CA ALA A 21 3.28 -18.15 21.24
C ALA A 21 3.23 -16.70 21.73
N THR A 22 3.41 -16.49 23.04
CA THR A 22 3.56 -15.16 23.61
C THR A 22 4.74 -14.50 22.91
N ALA A 23 4.50 -13.43 22.14
CA ALA A 23 5.56 -12.66 21.53
C ALA A 23 6.53 -12.23 22.65
N ALA A 24 7.79 -12.67 22.56
CA ALA A 24 8.79 -12.33 23.56
C ALA A 24 8.87 -10.80 23.65
N THR A 25 8.67 -10.25 24.86
CA THR A 25 8.78 -8.81 25.07
C THR A 25 10.18 -8.38 24.64
N PRO A 26 10.32 -7.38 23.75
CA PRO A 26 11.63 -7.00 23.24
C PRO A 26 12.53 -6.55 24.40
N SER A 27 13.73 -7.12 24.48
CA SER A 27 14.69 -6.86 25.56
C SER A 27 15.14 -5.40 25.63
N ALA A 28 14.99 -4.66 24.54
CA ALA A 28 15.22 -3.23 24.46
C ALA A 28 14.14 -2.54 23.62
N GLU A 29 13.78 -1.33 24.01
CA GLU A 29 12.91 -0.43 23.25
C GLU A 29 13.77 0.68 22.63
N VAL A 30 13.55 0.99 21.34
CA VAL A 30 14.28 2.03 20.62
C VAL A 30 13.31 3.10 20.15
N SER A 31 13.60 4.36 20.47
CA SER A 31 12.82 5.50 20.00
C SER A 31 13.71 6.53 19.30
N VAL A 32 13.14 7.20 18.29
CA VAL A 32 13.81 8.24 17.50
C VAL A 32 13.11 9.58 17.76
N SER A 33 13.89 10.62 18.06
CA SER A 33 13.37 11.96 18.31
C SER A 33 12.77 12.58 17.06
N GLU A 34 12.07 13.70 17.24
CA GLU A 34 11.60 14.47 16.11
C GLU A 34 12.76 14.98 15.30
N VAL A 35 12.59 14.90 13.98
CA VAL A 35 13.50 15.43 13.00
C VAL A 35 12.90 16.71 12.48
N ASP A 36 13.66 17.80 12.60
CA ASP A 36 13.31 19.04 11.89
C ASP A 36 13.46 18.80 10.38
N LEU A 37 12.36 18.91 9.65
CA LEU A 37 12.30 18.68 8.21
C LEU A 37 12.48 19.96 7.40
N ALA A 38 12.75 21.11 8.04
CA ALA A 38 13.02 22.38 7.38
C ALA A 38 14.43 22.39 6.79
N GLY A 39 14.58 21.82 5.60
CA GLY A 39 15.83 21.82 4.84
C GLY A 39 15.89 22.91 3.76
N PRO A 40 17.08 23.19 3.20
CA PRO A 40 18.33 22.45 3.43
C PRO A 40 19.02 22.84 4.75
N ALA A 41 19.26 21.87 5.64
CA ALA A 41 19.85 22.11 6.96
C ALA A 41 20.56 20.87 7.52
N ILE A 42 21.41 21.06 8.53
CA ILE A 42 21.91 19.96 9.37
C ILE A 42 21.02 19.89 10.61
N SER A 43 20.42 18.72 10.85
CA SER A 43 19.55 18.49 12.00
C SER A 43 20.12 17.41 12.91
N THR A 44 19.97 17.60 14.22
CA THR A 44 20.39 16.62 15.23
C THR A 44 19.23 15.70 15.57
N VAL A 45 19.40 14.40 15.33
CA VAL A 45 18.44 13.36 15.70
C VAL A 45 18.96 12.59 16.90
N ARG A 46 18.12 12.43 17.93
CA ARG A 46 18.45 11.66 19.12
C ARG A 46 17.76 10.30 19.05
N VAL A 47 18.53 9.23 19.20
CA VAL A 47 18.02 7.86 19.34
C VAL A 47 18.17 7.46 20.79
N THR A 48 17.07 7.04 21.42
CA THR A 48 17.06 6.56 22.81
C THR A 48 16.82 5.07 22.84
N VAL A 49 17.69 4.33 23.53
CA VAL A 49 17.55 2.90 23.76
C VAL A 49 17.24 2.70 25.24
N THR A 50 16.10 2.08 25.55
CA THR A 50 15.65 1.76 26.91
C THR A 50 15.75 0.26 27.14
N ASN A 51 16.47 -0.16 28.16
CA ASN A 51 16.57 -1.56 28.53
C ASN A 51 15.29 -2.00 29.28
N LYS A 52 14.49 -2.86 28.64
CA LYS A 52 13.26 -3.45 29.21
C LYS A 52 13.48 -4.85 29.76
N SER A 53 14.68 -5.40 29.60
CA SER A 53 15.04 -6.72 30.12
C SER A 53 15.48 -6.66 31.58
N THR A 54 15.60 -7.85 32.18
CA THR A 54 16.17 -8.06 33.51
C THR A 54 17.70 -8.15 33.50
N ALA A 55 18.32 -8.23 32.33
CA ALA A 55 19.77 -8.32 32.14
C ALA A 55 20.36 -6.97 31.71
N ASN A 56 21.67 -6.81 31.87
CA ASN A 56 22.38 -5.64 31.38
C ASN A 56 22.55 -5.67 29.85
N LEU A 57 22.33 -4.54 29.16
CA LEU A 57 22.70 -4.41 27.75
C LEU A 57 24.19 -4.02 27.64
N GLY A 58 25.02 -5.00 27.33
CA GLY A 58 26.44 -4.81 27.03
C GLY A 58 26.72 -4.78 25.52
N LYS A 59 27.86 -4.20 25.13
CA LYS A 59 28.32 -4.06 23.73
C LYS A 59 27.26 -3.40 22.83
N LEU A 60 26.55 -2.40 23.36
CA LEU A 60 25.49 -1.72 22.63
C LEU A 60 26.10 -0.89 21.49
N SER A 61 25.58 -1.09 20.28
CA SER A 61 25.89 -0.30 19.10
C SER A 61 24.57 0.15 18.46
N VAL A 62 24.46 1.44 18.17
CA VAL A 62 23.25 2.03 17.59
C VAL A 62 23.57 2.50 16.18
N ALA A 63 22.88 1.94 15.19
CA ALA A 63 22.89 2.40 13.82
C ALA A 63 21.66 3.27 13.56
N PHE A 64 21.81 4.35 12.79
CA PHE A 64 20.71 5.22 12.38
C PHE A 64 20.70 5.40 10.87
N ARG A 65 19.51 5.34 10.28
CA ARG A 65 19.29 5.51 8.84
C ARG A 65 18.12 6.47 8.62
N GLY A 66 18.35 7.47 7.77
CA GLY A 66 17.30 8.34 7.26
C GLY A 66 16.61 7.75 6.02
N PRO A 67 15.65 8.48 5.44
CA PRO A 67 15.04 8.13 4.16
C PRO A 67 16.09 7.99 3.04
N VAL A 68 15.73 7.25 1.98
CA VAL A 68 16.59 7.11 0.79
C VAL A 68 17.05 8.48 0.28
N GLY A 69 18.35 8.60 0.00
CA GLY A 69 18.99 9.84 -0.47
C GLY A 69 19.39 10.82 0.64
N TRP A 70 19.13 10.53 1.92
CA TRP A 70 19.58 11.35 3.04
C TRP A 70 20.93 10.88 3.57
N THR A 71 21.80 11.82 3.93
CA THR A 71 23.10 11.51 4.55
C THR A 71 22.99 11.60 6.07
N VAL A 72 23.54 10.59 6.76
CA VAL A 72 23.63 10.51 8.22
C VAL A 72 25.10 10.45 8.63
N SER A 73 25.48 11.17 9.69
CA SER A 73 26.83 11.11 10.24
C SER A 73 26.84 11.24 11.78
N PRO A 74 27.57 10.37 12.50
CA PRO A 74 28.06 9.06 12.04
C PRO A 74 26.88 8.13 11.70
N GLU A 75 27.07 7.06 10.92
CA GLU A 75 25.96 6.11 10.66
C GLU A 75 25.71 5.12 11.81
N THR A 76 26.73 4.90 12.64
CA THR A 76 26.72 3.96 13.75
C THR A 76 27.53 4.52 14.91
N GLN A 77 27.06 4.32 16.14
CA GLN A 77 27.76 4.72 17.36
C GLN A 77 27.76 3.59 18.39
N ALA A 78 28.95 3.23 18.86
CA ALA A 78 29.11 2.31 19.98
C ALA A 78 28.90 3.06 21.30
N VAL A 79 28.07 2.49 22.18
CA VAL A 79 27.86 2.96 23.54
C VAL A 79 28.82 2.22 24.45
N LYS A 80 29.74 2.97 25.08
CA LYS A 80 30.76 2.39 25.97
C LYS A 80 30.16 1.86 27.28
N GLU A 81 29.11 2.50 27.75
CA GLU A 81 28.47 2.17 29.02
C GLU A 81 27.51 1.00 28.88
N THR A 82 27.44 0.18 29.93
CA THR A 82 26.43 -0.87 30.03
C THR A 82 25.11 -0.27 30.47
N VAL A 83 24.02 -0.53 29.72
CA VAL A 83 22.69 -0.02 30.07
C VAL A 83 22.01 -1.00 31.02
N ARG A 84 21.87 -0.62 32.30
CA ARG A 84 21.23 -1.45 33.33
C ARG A 84 19.72 -1.62 33.08
N PRO A 85 19.08 -2.68 33.62
CA PRO A 85 17.63 -2.85 33.58
C PRO A 85 16.87 -1.57 33.95
N GLY A 86 15.88 -1.21 33.14
CA GLY A 86 15.04 -0.02 33.34
C GLY A 86 15.72 1.33 33.05
N ARG A 87 16.99 1.35 32.63
CA ARG A 87 17.70 2.58 32.26
C ARG A 87 17.68 2.79 30.75
N SER A 88 17.91 4.05 30.36
CA SER A 88 18.01 4.46 28.98
C SER A 88 19.34 5.14 28.70
N VAL A 89 19.78 5.05 27.45
CA VAL A 89 20.89 5.81 26.90
C VAL A 89 20.43 6.51 25.62
N THR A 90 20.94 7.72 25.40
CA THR A 90 20.63 8.51 24.20
C THR A 90 21.91 8.80 23.43
N VAL A 91 21.88 8.53 22.12
CA VAL A 91 22.95 8.87 21.18
C VAL A 91 22.45 9.88 20.16
N ALA A 92 23.31 10.78 19.72
CA ALA A 92 22.97 11.87 18.82
C ALA A 92 23.62 11.68 17.44
N PHE A 93 22.81 11.77 16.39
CA PHE A 93 23.22 11.70 14.99
C PHE A 93 23.00 13.03 14.32
N GLN A 94 23.84 13.39 13.36
CA GLN A 94 23.60 14.52 12.46
C GLN A 94 23.07 13.99 11.14
N ILE A 95 22.05 14.66 10.60
CA ILE A 95 21.54 14.36 9.26
C ILE A 95 21.54 15.61 8.40
N ARG A 96 21.77 15.42 7.10
CA ARG A 96 21.56 16.46 6.11
C ARG A 96 20.13 16.39 5.59
N VAL A 97 19.30 17.31 6.05
CA VAL A 97 17.93 17.50 5.58
C VAL A 97 18.02 18.15 4.19
N PRO A 98 17.51 17.52 3.12
CA PRO A 98 17.48 18.11 1.79
C PRO A 98 16.47 19.26 1.72
N GLU A 99 16.59 20.07 0.68
CA GLU A 99 15.59 21.10 0.34
C GLU A 99 14.18 20.49 0.27
N GLN A 100 13.21 21.20 0.83
CA GLN A 100 11.82 20.77 0.79
C GLN A 100 11.29 20.86 -0.64
N ARG A 101 10.61 19.80 -1.06
CA ARG A 101 9.87 19.77 -2.32
C ARG A 101 8.39 19.97 -2.04
N GLU A 102 7.70 20.59 -2.98
CA GLU A 102 6.25 20.64 -2.94
C GLU A 102 5.64 19.23 -2.97
N GLY A 103 4.44 19.12 -2.42
CA GLY A 103 3.70 17.88 -2.34
C GLY A 103 3.85 17.15 -1.01
N PHE A 104 2.95 16.20 -0.80
CA PHE A 104 2.94 15.39 0.41
C PHE A 104 4.02 14.32 0.35
N THR A 105 4.75 14.14 1.46
CA THR A 105 5.77 13.10 1.58
C THR A 105 5.72 12.49 2.97
N ILE A 106 5.90 11.17 3.04
CA ILE A 106 6.08 10.44 4.30
C ILE A 106 7.51 9.93 4.39
N ARG A 107 8.19 10.24 5.50
CA ARG A 107 9.57 9.91 5.77
C ARG A 107 9.64 8.92 6.92
N THR A 108 10.33 7.81 6.71
CA THR A 108 10.61 6.84 7.77
C THR A 108 12.08 6.93 8.14
N PHE A 109 12.33 7.09 9.43
CA PHE A 109 13.65 7.05 10.04
C PHE A 109 13.75 5.76 10.84
N THR A 110 14.86 5.04 10.70
CA THR A 110 15.05 3.74 11.34
C THR A 110 16.31 3.77 12.18
N ALA A 111 16.18 3.35 13.43
CA ALA A 111 17.29 3.12 14.33
C ALA A 111 17.33 1.64 14.72
N THR A 112 18.54 1.07 14.70
CA THR A 112 18.78 -0.32 15.06
C THR A 112 19.79 -0.36 16.20
N ALA A 113 19.40 -0.92 17.32
CA ALA A 113 20.26 -1.15 18.48
C ALA A 113 20.67 -2.63 18.52
N THR A 114 21.96 -2.91 18.33
CA THR A 114 22.55 -4.25 18.48
C THR A 114 23.31 -4.34 19.80
N TYR A 115 23.15 -5.45 20.52
CA TYR A 115 23.77 -5.68 21.84
C TYR A 115 24.04 -7.17 22.02
N ALA A 116 24.79 -7.54 23.07
CA ALA A 116 25.24 -8.92 23.28
C ALA A 116 24.12 -9.98 23.38
N GLY A 117 22.86 -9.56 23.60
CA GLY A 117 21.69 -10.43 23.74
C GLY A 117 20.67 -10.32 22.61
N GLY A 118 20.94 -9.55 21.55
CA GLY A 118 20.02 -9.43 20.41
C GLY A 118 20.03 -8.05 19.75
N GLU A 119 18.93 -7.77 19.05
CA GLU A 119 18.70 -6.52 18.34
C GLU A 119 17.33 -5.95 18.72
N ALA A 120 17.20 -4.63 18.66
CA ALA A 120 15.92 -3.93 18.72
C ALA A 120 15.88 -2.85 17.63
N VAL A 121 14.71 -2.68 17.01
CA VAL A 121 14.49 -1.70 15.94
C VAL A 121 13.44 -0.71 16.39
N GLY A 122 13.71 0.57 16.17
CA GLY A 122 12.79 1.68 16.39
C GLY A 122 12.62 2.47 15.12
N THR A 123 11.38 2.80 14.76
CA THR A 123 11.09 3.65 13.61
C THR A 123 10.37 4.92 14.03
N ARG A 124 10.67 6.03 13.36
CA ARG A 124 9.84 7.24 13.40
C ARG A 124 9.33 7.55 12.01
N VAL A 125 8.04 7.79 11.91
CA VAL A 125 7.38 8.27 10.70
C VAL A 125 7.07 9.75 10.89
N GLN A 126 7.47 10.59 9.94
CA GLN A 126 7.07 12.00 9.89
C GLN A 126 6.56 12.36 8.50
N ARG A 127 5.65 13.33 8.47
CA ARG A 127 4.97 13.79 7.27
C ARG A 127 5.36 15.24 6.98
N SER A 128 5.41 15.60 5.70
CA SER A 128 5.57 16.99 5.24
C SER A 128 4.61 17.26 4.08
N GLY A 129 4.13 18.49 3.97
CA GLY A 129 3.11 18.87 2.99
C GLY A 129 1.70 18.38 3.35
N THR A 130 0.75 18.60 2.45
CA THR A 130 -0.66 18.23 2.62
C THR A 130 -1.03 17.12 1.64
N PRO A 131 -1.59 15.97 2.10
CA PRO A 131 -2.01 14.90 1.20
C PRO A 131 -3.15 15.37 0.31
N LEU A 132 -3.36 14.67 -0.82
CA LEU A 132 -4.54 14.90 -1.64
C LEU A 132 -5.81 14.61 -0.83
N PRO A 133 -6.91 15.35 -1.02
CA PRO A 133 -8.10 15.19 -0.18
C PRO A 133 -8.82 13.85 -0.39
N ASN A 134 -8.70 13.24 -1.57
CA ASN A 134 -9.31 11.95 -1.93
C ASN A 134 -8.70 11.41 -3.24
N LEU A 135 -9.13 10.23 -3.69
CA LEU A 135 -8.70 9.61 -4.95
C LEU A 135 -9.01 10.49 -6.18
N ALA A 136 -10.17 11.16 -6.22
CA ALA A 136 -10.57 11.96 -7.38
C ALA A 136 -9.62 13.15 -7.61
N ALA A 137 -9.09 13.75 -6.55
CA ALA A 137 -8.04 14.78 -6.65
C ALA A 137 -6.71 14.24 -7.20
N ALA A 138 -6.53 12.91 -7.25
CA ALA A 138 -5.37 12.27 -7.86
C ALA A 138 -5.59 11.90 -9.35
N TYR A 139 -6.80 12.04 -9.89
CA TYR A 139 -7.08 11.70 -11.29
C TYR A 139 -6.18 12.49 -12.23
N ASN A 140 -5.50 11.76 -13.12
CA ASN A 140 -4.47 12.32 -14.00
C ASN A 140 -4.59 11.85 -15.45
N ASN A 141 -5.51 10.93 -15.76
CA ASN A 141 -5.64 10.33 -17.07
C ASN A 141 -7.12 10.17 -17.50
N VAL A 142 -7.37 10.11 -18.80
CA VAL A 142 -8.70 9.94 -19.41
C VAL A 142 -8.86 8.49 -19.88
N GLY A 143 -9.49 7.66 -19.04
CA GLY A 143 -9.73 6.25 -19.31
C GLY A 143 -11.03 5.97 -20.06
N VAL A 144 -12.05 6.81 -19.92
CA VAL A 144 -13.38 6.65 -20.53
C VAL A 144 -13.72 7.86 -21.40
N THR A 145 -14.21 7.60 -22.61
CA THR A 145 -14.72 8.62 -23.54
C THR A 145 -16.11 8.26 -24.06
N SER A 146 -16.83 9.24 -24.60
CA SER A 146 -18.03 8.97 -25.40
C SER A 146 -17.63 8.47 -26.79
N GLU A 147 -18.41 7.55 -27.34
CA GLU A 147 -18.29 7.12 -28.74
C GLU A 147 -18.40 8.29 -29.73
N ALA A 148 -19.07 9.38 -29.36
CA ALA A 148 -19.18 10.60 -30.18
C ALA A 148 -17.96 11.53 -30.10
N ASP A 149 -17.11 11.39 -29.08
CA ASP A 149 -15.91 12.21 -28.88
C ASP A 149 -14.75 11.38 -28.27
N PRO A 150 -14.21 10.41 -29.02
CA PRO A 150 -13.23 9.46 -28.49
C PRO A 150 -11.81 10.03 -28.41
N ALA A 151 -11.52 11.13 -29.09
CA ALA A 151 -10.16 11.67 -29.29
C ALA A 151 -9.47 12.16 -28.01
N LYS A 152 -10.21 12.31 -26.91
CA LYS A 152 -9.69 12.73 -25.60
C LYS A 152 -9.11 11.60 -24.76
N GLY A 153 -9.38 10.35 -25.14
CA GLY A 153 -9.01 9.17 -24.37
C GLY A 153 -7.53 8.84 -24.54
N ASP A 154 -6.92 8.28 -23.51
CA ASP A 154 -5.55 7.77 -23.57
C ASP A 154 -5.30 6.72 -22.47
N PHE A 155 -6.17 5.71 -22.39
CA PHE A 155 -6.06 4.65 -21.40
C PHE A 155 -4.78 3.82 -21.56
N ASP A 156 -4.37 3.51 -22.80
CA ASP A 156 -3.25 2.61 -23.09
C ASP A 156 -1.99 3.30 -23.61
N GLY A 157 -1.99 4.64 -23.74
CA GLY A 157 -0.90 5.43 -24.32
C GLY A 157 -0.97 5.58 -25.84
N ASP A 158 -1.93 4.90 -26.49
CA ASP A 158 -2.17 4.96 -27.94
C ASP A 158 -3.47 5.72 -28.29
N GLY A 159 -4.01 6.49 -27.34
CA GLY A 159 -5.25 7.26 -27.51
C GLY A 159 -6.53 6.42 -27.42
N ASN A 160 -6.45 5.15 -27.00
CA ASN A 160 -7.64 4.31 -26.86
C ASN A 160 -8.28 4.45 -25.48
N SER A 161 -9.57 4.18 -25.35
CA SER A 161 -10.29 4.30 -24.07
C SER A 161 -11.51 3.36 -24.02
N PHE A 162 -12.08 3.19 -22.84
CA PHE A 162 -13.36 2.52 -22.68
C PHE A 162 -14.51 3.40 -23.22
N SER A 163 -15.54 2.78 -23.78
CA SER A 163 -16.77 3.47 -24.22
C SER A 163 -17.71 3.72 -23.04
N ALA A 164 -18.06 4.98 -22.81
CA ALA A 164 -19.04 5.39 -21.81
C ALA A 164 -20.42 4.77 -22.08
N GLU A 165 -20.81 4.64 -23.34
CA GLU A 165 -22.08 4.07 -23.76
C GLU A 165 -22.14 2.56 -23.48
N LYS A 166 -21.04 1.84 -23.70
CA LYS A 166 -20.97 0.40 -23.36
C LYS A 166 -20.93 0.17 -21.86
N LEU A 167 -20.25 1.04 -21.10
CA LEU A 167 -20.28 1.02 -19.64
C LEU A 167 -21.69 1.28 -19.11
N ALA A 168 -22.39 2.29 -19.64
CA ALA A 168 -23.77 2.60 -19.26
C ALA A 168 -24.72 1.43 -19.57
N GLY A 169 -24.52 0.75 -20.72
CA GLY A 169 -25.24 -0.49 -21.05
C GLY A 169 -24.98 -1.65 -20.08
N ALA A 170 -23.85 -1.64 -19.37
CA ALA A 170 -23.51 -2.56 -18.29
C ALA A 170 -23.93 -2.06 -16.89
N GLY A 171 -24.68 -0.96 -16.82
CA GLY A 171 -25.16 -0.36 -15.56
C GLY A 171 -24.15 0.55 -14.86
N VAL A 172 -23.04 0.90 -15.52
CA VAL A 172 -21.97 1.73 -14.97
C VAL A 172 -22.02 3.12 -15.61
N ALA A 173 -22.45 4.11 -14.84
CA ALA A 173 -22.52 5.52 -15.24
C ALA A 173 -21.75 6.39 -14.22
N PRO A 174 -21.44 7.66 -14.54
CA PRO A 174 -20.87 8.59 -13.57
C PRO A 174 -21.66 8.58 -12.24
N GLY A 175 -20.93 8.42 -11.13
CA GLY A 175 -21.50 8.37 -9.77
C GLY A 175 -22.26 7.09 -9.40
N SER A 176 -22.43 6.13 -10.33
CA SER A 176 -23.08 4.85 -10.04
C SER A 176 -22.29 4.00 -9.04
N THR A 177 -22.97 3.05 -8.39
CA THR A 177 -22.31 2.08 -7.52
C THR A 177 -21.82 0.87 -8.30
N VAL A 178 -20.55 0.51 -8.11
CA VAL A 178 -19.98 -0.76 -8.57
C VAL A 178 -19.67 -1.60 -7.33
N THR A 179 -20.10 -2.86 -7.32
CA THR A 179 -19.82 -3.78 -6.20
C THR A 179 -18.84 -4.86 -6.63
N ALA A 180 -17.73 -5.00 -5.90
CA ALA A 180 -16.77 -6.08 -6.14
C ALA A 180 -16.04 -6.45 -4.85
N LEU A 181 -15.78 -7.74 -4.67
CA LEU A 181 -15.11 -8.28 -3.48
C LEU A 181 -15.75 -7.79 -2.16
N GLY A 182 -17.07 -7.59 -2.13
CA GLY A 182 -17.82 -7.12 -0.95
C GLY A 182 -17.70 -5.62 -0.67
N ALA A 183 -16.95 -4.86 -1.47
CA ALA A 183 -16.86 -3.40 -1.35
C ALA A 183 -17.79 -2.71 -2.35
N ASN A 184 -18.32 -1.55 -1.96
CA ASN A 184 -19.13 -0.68 -2.80
C ASN A 184 -18.31 0.55 -3.20
N PHE A 185 -18.05 0.69 -4.49
CA PHE A 185 -17.33 1.80 -5.08
C PHE A 185 -18.33 2.80 -5.64
N THR A 186 -18.02 4.09 -5.50
CA THR A 186 -18.59 5.12 -6.38
C THR A 186 -17.75 5.17 -7.64
N TRP A 187 -18.34 4.87 -8.80
CA TRP A 187 -17.71 5.07 -10.09
C TRP A 187 -17.35 6.56 -10.28
N PRO A 188 -16.22 6.92 -10.92
CA PRO A 188 -15.84 8.31 -11.13
C PRO A 188 -17.02 9.18 -11.60
N ASP A 189 -17.37 10.18 -10.80
CA ASP A 189 -18.48 11.10 -11.06
C ASP A 189 -17.98 12.32 -11.85
N VAL A 190 -17.53 12.04 -13.07
CA VAL A 190 -16.99 13.03 -13.99
C VAL A 190 -17.54 12.78 -15.40
N PRO A 191 -17.67 13.82 -16.25
CA PRO A 191 -18.05 13.63 -17.64
C PRO A 191 -17.03 12.77 -18.41
N ALA A 192 -17.50 11.95 -19.34
CA ALA A 192 -16.63 11.20 -20.23
C ALA A 192 -15.70 12.14 -21.03
N GLY A 193 -14.46 11.72 -21.26
CA GLY A 193 -13.43 12.57 -21.88
C GLY A 193 -12.75 13.54 -20.90
N THR A 194 -13.00 13.40 -19.59
CA THR A 194 -12.26 14.09 -18.54
C THR A 194 -11.49 13.09 -17.68
N LYS A 195 -10.61 13.59 -16.81
CA LYS A 195 -9.76 12.71 -16.00
C LYS A 195 -10.61 11.93 -14.99
N ASP A 196 -10.59 10.61 -15.10
CA ASP A 196 -11.47 9.69 -14.37
C ASP A 196 -10.71 8.56 -13.67
N ASN A 197 -9.40 8.45 -13.92
CA ASN A 197 -8.54 7.47 -13.26
C ASN A 197 -7.17 8.03 -12.90
N VAL A 198 -6.52 7.29 -12.02
CA VAL A 198 -5.13 7.54 -11.61
C VAL A 198 -4.23 6.52 -12.28
N ILE A 199 -3.33 6.97 -13.15
CA ILE A 199 -2.11 6.24 -13.49
C ILE A 199 -1.23 6.27 -12.24
N ALA A 200 -1.01 5.09 -11.66
CA ALA A 200 -0.39 4.95 -10.35
C ALA A 200 1.10 5.30 -10.37
N ALA A 201 1.48 6.31 -9.59
CA ALA A 201 2.83 6.85 -9.48
C ALA A 201 3.24 7.11 -8.01
N GLY A 202 2.59 6.46 -7.05
CA GLY A 202 2.86 6.68 -5.62
C GLY A 202 2.04 7.81 -4.98
N GLN A 203 0.97 8.28 -5.64
CA GLN A 203 0.08 9.30 -5.10
C GLN A 203 -0.46 8.86 -3.73
N THR A 204 -0.53 9.81 -2.81
CA THR A 204 -1.11 9.58 -1.49
C THR A 204 -2.26 10.54 -1.25
N PHE A 205 -3.38 10.00 -0.79
CA PHE A 205 -4.60 10.75 -0.51
C PHE A 205 -5.22 10.35 0.82
N ALA A 206 -5.96 11.28 1.40
CA ALA A 206 -6.74 11.08 2.61
C ALA A 206 -7.91 10.12 2.35
N TYR A 207 -8.17 9.28 3.34
CA TYR A 207 -9.29 8.35 3.37
C TYR A 207 -9.73 8.18 4.83
N SER A 208 -11.01 7.93 5.07
CA SER A 208 -11.52 7.70 6.43
C SER A 208 -12.52 6.56 6.43
N GLY A 209 -12.28 5.57 7.28
CA GLY A 209 -13.15 4.42 7.45
C GLY A 209 -12.45 3.24 8.08
N GLN A 210 -13.21 2.19 8.36
CA GLN A 210 -12.74 0.91 8.89
C GLN A 210 -13.25 -0.22 7.99
N GLY A 211 -12.50 -1.32 7.95
CA GLY A 211 -12.85 -2.50 7.17
C GLY A 211 -11.79 -3.59 7.33
N SER A 212 -12.17 -4.82 7.02
CA SER A 212 -11.29 -5.99 7.01
C SER A 212 -10.39 -6.06 5.78
N LYS A 213 -10.71 -5.29 4.73
CA LYS A 213 -9.93 -5.19 3.49
C LYS A 213 -10.03 -3.82 2.84
N LEU A 214 -8.93 -3.42 2.20
CA LEU A 214 -8.93 -2.36 1.20
C LEU A 214 -9.10 -3.02 -0.16
N VAL A 215 -10.07 -2.56 -0.94
CA VAL A 215 -10.32 -3.04 -2.31
C VAL A 215 -10.07 -1.90 -3.29
N LEU A 216 -9.32 -2.17 -4.35
CA LEU A 216 -9.11 -1.26 -5.46
C LEU A 216 -9.90 -1.76 -6.66
N LEU A 217 -10.58 -0.85 -7.35
CA LEU A 217 -11.20 -1.06 -8.66
C LEU A 217 -10.31 -0.41 -9.72
N GLY A 218 -9.92 -1.18 -10.73
CA GLY A 218 -9.03 -0.67 -11.76
C GLY A 218 -8.88 -1.58 -12.97
N SER A 219 -7.94 -1.22 -13.82
CA SER A 219 -7.55 -2.00 -14.99
C SER A 219 -6.09 -1.70 -15.30
N ALA A 220 -5.49 -2.45 -16.23
CA ALA A 220 -4.10 -2.24 -16.60
C ALA A 220 -3.91 -1.97 -18.09
N ALA A 221 -2.91 -1.14 -18.38
CA ALA A 221 -2.27 -1.04 -19.67
C ALA A 221 -0.90 -1.73 -19.59
N GLY A 222 -0.81 -2.93 -20.16
CA GLY A 222 0.37 -3.81 -20.10
C GLY A 222 0.19 -5.01 -19.17
N GLN A 223 1.10 -5.99 -19.28
CA GLN A 223 0.97 -7.29 -18.62
C GLN A 223 1.58 -7.37 -17.21
N SER A 224 2.44 -6.40 -16.84
CA SER A 224 3.21 -6.36 -15.59
C SER A 224 2.71 -5.28 -14.62
N ALA A 225 1.39 -5.02 -14.61
CA ALA A 225 0.76 -4.04 -13.75
C ALA A 225 0.52 -4.62 -12.35
N VAL A 226 1.59 -4.69 -11.56
CA VAL A 226 1.62 -5.13 -10.16
C VAL A 226 2.41 -4.11 -9.34
N GLY A 227 2.01 -3.88 -8.09
CA GLY A 227 2.77 -3.06 -7.17
C GLY A 227 2.20 -3.08 -5.76
N THR A 228 2.88 -2.42 -4.83
CA THR A 228 2.49 -2.40 -3.42
C THR A 228 1.63 -1.18 -3.11
N VAL A 229 0.43 -1.40 -2.59
CA VAL A 229 -0.38 -0.34 -1.97
C VAL A 229 -0.04 -0.28 -0.48
N LYS A 230 -0.03 0.93 0.09
CA LYS A 230 0.23 1.14 1.52
C LYS A 230 -0.91 1.92 2.17
N VAL A 231 -1.31 1.47 3.35
CA VAL A 231 -2.35 2.07 4.18
C VAL A 231 -1.71 2.58 5.47
N TRP A 232 -2.07 3.80 5.84
CA TRP A 232 -1.68 4.41 7.10
C TRP A 232 -2.92 4.53 7.96
N TYR A 233 -2.84 4.02 9.18
CA TYR A 233 -3.92 4.11 10.15
C TYR A 233 -3.76 5.37 11.01
N SER A 234 -4.85 5.84 11.60
CA SER A 234 -4.87 7.02 12.46
C SER A 234 -4.08 6.84 13.77
N ASP A 235 -3.76 5.59 14.15
CA ASP A 235 -2.89 5.27 15.29
C ASP A 235 -1.38 5.33 14.94
N GLY A 236 -1.03 5.69 13.70
CA GLY A 236 0.33 5.78 13.18
C GLY A 236 0.90 4.46 12.68
N THR A 237 0.21 3.33 12.87
CA THR A 237 0.60 2.04 12.29
C THR A 237 0.25 1.95 10.80
N THR A 238 0.77 0.93 10.12
CA THR A 238 0.56 0.76 8.68
C THR A 238 0.23 -0.66 8.29
N ALA A 239 -0.52 -0.82 7.21
CA ALA A 239 -0.64 -2.08 6.47
C ALA A 239 -0.14 -1.89 5.03
N SER A 240 0.25 -2.97 4.37
CA SER A 240 0.66 -2.96 2.97
C SER A 240 0.39 -4.30 2.33
N GLY A 241 0.15 -4.32 1.03
CA GLY A 241 0.01 -5.56 0.27
C GLY A 241 0.23 -5.34 -1.22
N SER A 242 0.52 -6.43 -1.91
CA SER A 242 0.63 -6.42 -3.36
C SER A 242 -0.77 -6.35 -3.97
N VAL A 243 -0.94 -5.49 -4.96
CA VAL A 243 -2.11 -5.39 -5.83
C VAL A 243 -1.66 -5.45 -7.27
N GLY A 244 -2.55 -5.89 -8.14
CA GLY A 244 -2.28 -6.00 -9.56
C GLY A 244 -3.56 -6.21 -10.36
N PHE A 245 -3.56 -5.74 -11.60
CA PHE A 245 -4.66 -5.90 -12.54
C PHE A 245 -4.15 -6.55 -13.82
N PRO A 246 -4.89 -7.51 -14.41
CA PRO A 246 -4.63 -7.97 -15.77
C PRO A 246 -4.74 -6.82 -16.76
N ASN A 247 -4.02 -6.93 -17.87
CA ASN A 247 -4.22 -6.04 -19.02
C ASN A 247 -5.71 -5.98 -19.36
N TRP A 248 -6.23 -4.77 -19.58
CA TRP A 248 -7.63 -4.47 -19.88
C TRP A 248 -8.22 -5.36 -20.96
N SER A 249 -7.37 -5.85 -21.88
CA SER A 249 -7.68 -6.90 -22.83
C SER A 249 -6.59 -7.97 -22.96
N PHE A 250 -7.06 -9.15 -23.39
CA PHE A 250 -6.35 -10.38 -23.77
C PHE A 250 -5.46 -11.08 -22.74
N GLN A 251 -5.35 -10.57 -21.51
CA GLN A 251 -4.78 -11.33 -20.40
C GLN A 251 -5.85 -12.17 -19.67
N ASP A 252 -5.43 -13.27 -19.05
CA ASP A 252 -6.27 -14.05 -18.14
C ASP A 252 -6.91 -13.16 -17.06
N ALA A 253 -8.21 -13.33 -16.82
CA ALA A 253 -8.98 -12.45 -15.93
C ALA A 253 -8.62 -12.59 -14.45
N GLY A 254 -7.99 -13.70 -14.05
CA GLY A 254 -7.51 -13.96 -12.70
C GLY A 254 -6.02 -13.63 -12.50
N ALA A 255 -5.33 -13.15 -13.54
CA ALA A 255 -3.92 -12.80 -13.43
C ALA A 255 -3.69 -11.80 -12.29
N HIS A 256 -2.56 -11.96 -11.61
CA HIS A 256 -2.17 -11.16 -10.45
C HIS A 256 -3.12 -11.25 -9.25
N GLY A 257 -4.02 -12.24 -9.19
CA GLY A 257 -4.97 -12.40 -8.08
C GLY A 257 -6.18 -11.46 -8.15
N ALA A 258 -6.40 -10.82 -9.29
CA ALA A 258 -7.54 -9.95 -9.50
C ALA A 258 -8.85 -10.73 -9.71
N THR A 259 -9.97 -10.05 -9.56
CA THR A 259 -11.32 -10.56 -9.83
C THR A 259 -11.99 -9.66 -10.86
N LEU A 260 -12.58 -10.25 -11.91
CA LEU A 260 -13.34 -9.50 -12.91
C LEU A 260 -14.51 -8.75 -12.24
N ALA A 261 -14.62 -7.44 -12.47
CA ALA A 261 -15.66 -6.59 -11.92
C ALA A 261 -16.63 -6.10 -13.00
N ILE A 262 -16.10 -5.61 -14.14
CA ILE A 262 -16.91 -5.09 -15.26
C ILE A 262 -16.29 -5.61 -16.56
N SER A 263 -17.13 -5.95 -17.53
CA SER A 263 -16.71 -6.34 -18.88
C SER A 263 -17.62 -5.72 -19.92
N THR A 264 -17.04 -4.97 -20.86
CA THR A 264 -17.75 -4.36 -21.99
C THR A 264 -17.14 -4.81 -23.31
N GLN A 265 -17.94 -4.79 -24.38
CA GLN A 265 -17.43 -5.08 -25.72
C GLN A 265 -16.87 -3.81 -26.38
N GLY A 266 -15.79 -3.97 -27.13
CA GLY A 266 -15.16 -2.90 -27.90
C GLY A 266 -14.53 -1.79 -27.06
N ARG A 267 -13.86 -0.89 -27.77
CA ARG A 267 -13.17 0.27 -27.22
C ARG A 267 -13.36 1.47 -28.12
N ASN A 268 -13.19 2.65 -27.54
CA ASN A 268 -13.00 3.86 -28.32
C ASN A 268 -11.54 3.94 -28.77
N THR A 269 -11.34 4.24 -30.05
CA THR A 269 -10.04 4.55 -30.66
C THR A 269 -10.08 5.99 -31.17
N PRO A 270 -8.94 6.62 -31.50
CA PRO A 270 -8.93 7.94 -32.12
C PRO A 270 -9.76 8.04 -33.41
N ALA A 271 -10.02 6.91 -34.09
CA ALA A 271 -10.81 6.83 -35.31
C ALA A 271 -12.31 6.55 -35.08
N GLY A 272 -12.74 6.38 -33.83
CA GLY A 272 -14.10 5.97 -33.48
C GLY A 272 -14.16 4.67 -32.68
N TYR A 273 -15.38 4.26 -32.33
CA TYR A 273 -15.63 2.98 -31.67
C TYR A 273 -15.24 1.81 -32.57
N ALA A 274 -14.49 0.84 -32.03
CA ALA A 274 -13.98 -0.31 -32.77
C ALA A 274 -13.85 -1.56 -31.88
N ASN A 275 -13.43 -2.66 -32.49
CA ASN A 275 -13.09 -3.92 -31.79
C ASN A 275 -14.26 -4.52 -31.00
N ALA A 276 -15.48 -4.36 -31.50
CA ALA A 276 -16.73 -4.79 -30.84
C ALA A 276 -16.82 -6.30 -30.56
N GLU A 277 -15.94 -7.10 -31.16
CA GLU A 277 -15.77 -8.53 -30.96
C GLU A 277 -14.93 -8.89 -29.71
N TYR A 278 -14.23 -7.92 -29.11
CA TYR A 278 -13.32 -8.13 -27.98
C TYR A 278 -13.80 -7.48 -26.69
N GLN A 279 -13.53 -8.16 -25.57
CA GLN A 279 -13.86 -7.68 -24.24
C GLN A 279 -12.76 -6.80 -23.66
N TYR A 280 -13.17 -5.66 -23.12
CA TYR A 280 -12.36 -4.73 -22.34
C TYR A 280 -12.90 -4.67 -20.93
N ARG A 281 -12.01 -4.84 -19.95
CA ARG A 281 -12.38 -5.28 -18.59
C ARG A 281 -11.81 -4.40 -17.50
N PHE A 282 -12.58 -4.29 -16.41
CA PHE A 282 -12.15 -3.76 -15.13
C PHE A 282 -12.15 -4.87 -14.10
N PHE A 283 -11.25 -4.76 -13.13
CA PHE A 283 -10.97 -5.77 -12.13
C PHE A 283 -10.96 -5.13 -10.74
N ALA A 284 -11.20 -5.97 -9.73
CA ALA A 284 -11.01 -5.64 -8.34
C ALA A 284 -9.89 -6.49 -7.75
N HIS A 285 -9.11 -5.91 -6.84
CA HIS A 285 -8.10 -6.62 -6.06
C HIS A 285 -8.06 -6.00 -4.65
N SER A 286 -7.99 -6.85 -3.63
CA SER A 286 -7.95 -6.44 -2.24
C SER A 286 -6.68 -6.83 -1.50
N ILE A 287 -6.33 -6.04 -0.48
CA ILE A 287 -5.38 -6.42 0.56
C ILE A 287 -6.08 -6.50 1.92
N PRO A 288 -5.64 -7.38 2.84
CA PRO A 288 -6.21 -7.43 4.18
C PRO A 288 -5.85 -6.19 4.99
N LEU A 289 -6.77 -5.76 5.85
CA LEU A 289 -6.60 -4.70 6.83
C LEU A 289 -6.94 -5.21 8.23
N ASP A 290 -6.48 -4.48 9.24
CA ASP A 290 -6.98 -4.62 10.61
C ASP A 290 -8.35 -3.91 10.74
N PRO A 291 -9.45 -4.66 10.96
CA PRO A 291 -10.79 -4.08 11.03
C PRO A 291 -11.01 -3.19 12.27
N ALA A 292 -10.14 -3.28 13.28
CA ALA A 292 -10.23 -2.43 14.46
C ALA A 292 -9.60 -1.05 14.26
N LYS A 293 -8.92 -0.80 13.12
CA LYS A 293 -8.16 0.42 12.87
C LYS A 293 -8.80 1.29 11.80
N THR A 294 -8.82 2.59 12.06
CA THR A 294 -9.29 3.58 11.10
C THR A 294 -8.20 3.92 10.10
N VAL A 295 -8.48 3.70 8.81
CA VAL A 295 -7.64 4.16 7.70
C VAL A 295 -7.64 5.68 7.68
N GLU A 296 -6.47 6.28 7.50
CA GLU A 296 -6.26 7.72 7.40
C GLU A 296 -5.70 8.13 6.02
N LEU A 297 -4.76 7.36 5.48
CA LEU A 297 -4.15 7.63 4.18
C LEU A 297 -3.99 6.34 3.38
N ILE A 298 -4.11 6.47 2.07
CA ILE A 298 -3.79 5.41 1.11
C ILE A 298 -2.73 5.95 0.15
N THR A 299 -1.62 5.22 0.02
CA THR A 299 -0.58 5.45 -0.98
C THR A 299 -0.71 4.37 -2.06
N LEU A 300 -0.98 4.79 -3.30
CA LEU A 300 -1.05 3.89 -4.44
C LEU A 300 0.33 3.32 -4.80
N PRO A 301 0.39 2.19 -5.54
CA PRO A 301 1.63 1.74 -6.13
C PRO A 301 2.28 2.77 -7.05
N ALA A 302 3.59 2.63 -7.29
CA ALA A 302 4.32 3.40 -8.30
C ALA A 302 4.60 2.52 -9.52
N ASN A 303 3.57 2.28 -10.34
CA ASN A 303 3.65 1.50 -11.57
C ASN A 303 2.67 2.09 -12.59
N GLY A 304 3.20 2.68 -13.67
CA GLY A 304 2.41 3.37 -14.68
C GLY A 304 1.46 2.48 -15.49
N GLY A 305 1.57 1.16 -15.39
CA GLY A 305 0.60 0.24 -16.01
C GLY A 305 -0.67 0.05 -15.16
N LEU A 306 -0.72 0.54 -13.92
CA LEU A 306 -1.89 0.44 -13.04
C LEU A 306 -2.77 1.68 -13.17
N HIS A 307 -4.03 1.48 -13.55
CA HIS A 307 -5.04 2.52 -13.63
C HIS A 307 -6.11 2.28 -12.57
N VAL A 308 -6.22 3.18 -11.58
CA VAL A 308 -7.16 3.06 -10.46
C VAL A 308 -8.34 4.00 -10.68
N PHE A 309 -9.55 3.43 -10.72
CA PHE A 309 -10.81 4.16 -10.89
C PHE A 309 -11.54 4.35 -9.56
N GLY A 310 -11.36 3.42 -8.61
CA GLY A 310 -12.02 3.48 -7.30
C GLY A 310 -11.23 2.78 -6.19
N VAL A 311 -11.48 3.23 -4.96
CA VAL A 311 -11.03 2.56 -3.73
C VAL A 311 -12.19 2.49 -2.73
N ALA A 312 -12.31 1.38 -2.03
CA ALA A 312 -13.35 1.18 -1.03
C ALA A 312 -12.88 0.19 0.06
N LEU A 313 -13.50 0.29 1.24
CA LEU A 313 -13.32 -0.68 2.33
C LEU A 313 -14.47 -1.69 2.36
N ALA A 314 -14.20 -2.88 2.90
CA ALA A 314 -15.18 -3.93 3.11
C ALA A 314 -14.86 -4.83 4.31
#